data_AF-A0A6L5XCQ7-F1
#
_entry.id   AF-A0A6L5XCQ7-F1
#
_cell.length_a   1.000
_cell.length_b   1.000
_cell.length_c   1.000
_cell.angle_alpha   90.00
_cell.angle_beta   90.00
_cell.angle_gamma   90.00
#
_symmetry.space_group_name_H-M   'P 1'
#
loop_
_entity.id
_entity.type
_entity.pdbx_description
1 polymer ?
#
loop_
_entity_poly.entity_id
_entity_poly.type
_entity_poly.pdbx_seq_one_letter_code
_entity_poly.pdbx_strand_id
1 'polypeptide(L)'
;MTSNLSPLAKRDETDIANSELRDLDISIARYVLPRLKEFRKQTDRVPNNCLTMKEWTDILDKMIYAIDRVANGTEEDTPEYKTYVKAVWNNEQDIAYELERAHESLRPMQEGLDLFHKYYRNLWW
;
A
#
# COMPACT_ATOMS: atom_id res chain seq x y z
N MET A 1 -12.46 -15.93 51.03
CA MET A 1 -11.82 -16.51 49.84
C MET A 1 -11.39 -15.35 48.96
N THR A 2 -10.09 -15.09 48.96
CA THR A 2 -9.48 -13.93 48.30
C THR A 2 -9.53 -14.07 46.78
N SER A 3 -9.99 -13.00 46.15
CA SER A 3 -10.01 -12.75 44.71
C SER A 3 -8.65 -12.99 44.07
N ASN A 4 -8.61 -13.85 43.05
CA ASN A 4 -7.50 -13.92 42.09
C ASN A 4 -8.01 -13.44 40.72
N LEU A 5 -8.34 -12.14 40.64
CA LEU A 5 -8.23 -11.46 39.36
C LEU A 5 -6.74 -11.27 39.09
N SER A 6 -6.20 -12.06 38.16
CA SER A 6 -4.87 -11.84 37.60
C SER A 6 -4.77 -10.38 37.16
N PRO A 7 -3.70 -9.63 37.54
CA PRO A 7 -3.43 -8.36 36.93
C PRO A 7 -3.31 -8.61 35.42
N LEU A 8 -3.93 -7.76 34.60
CA LEU A 8 -3.59 -7.64 33.19
C LEU A 8 -2.06 -7.51 33.15
N ALA A 9 -1.37 -8.58 32.75
CA ALA A 9 0.05 -8.56 32.55
C ALA A 9 0.31 -7.37 31.62
N LYS A 10 1.07 -6.40 32.12
CA LYS A 10 1.62 -5.34 31.29
C LYS A 10 2.36 -6.06 30.17
N ARG A 11 1.79 -6.09 28.98
CA ARG A 11 2.52 -6.54 27.80
C ARG A 11 3.68 -5.57 27.69
N ASP A 12 4.90 -6.08 27.82
CA ASP A 12 6.10 -5.30 27.54
C ASP A 12 5.95 -4.73 26.11
N GLU A 13 6.43 -3.50 25.92
CA GLU A 13 6.08 -2.63 24.79
C GLU A 13 6.47 -3.19 23.41
N THR A 14 7.13 -4.34 23.33
CA THR A 14 7.46 -5.00 22.06
C THR A 14 7.39 -6.54 22.14
N ASP A 15 6.19 -7.09 22.25
CA ASP A 15 5.85 -8.46 21.78
C ASP A 15 5.60 -8.47 20.24
N ILE A 16 6.33 -7.64 19.48
CA ILE A 16 6.18 -7.56 18.02
C ILE A 16 7.11 -8.60 17.40
N ALA A 17 6.52 -9.54 16.67
CA ALA A 17 7.33 -10.57 16.01
C ALA A 17 8.16 -9.94 14.88
N ASN A 18 9.41 -10.38 14.70
CA ASN A 18 10.25 -9.88 13.59
C ASN A 18 9.60 -10.04 12.22
N SER A 19 8.73 -11.03 12.03
CA SER A 19 7.93 -11.19 10.81
C SER A 19 6.97 -10.04 10.55
N GLU A 20 6.44 -9.40 11.60
CA GLU A 20 5.55 -8.24 11.49
C GLU A 20 6.31 -6.97 11.08
N LEU A 21 7.63 -6.92 11.35
CA LEU A 21 8.49 -5.83 10.94
C LEU A 21 9.03 -5.99 9.51
N ARG A 22 9.17 -7.23 9.02
CA ARG A 22 9.76 -7.51 7.71
C ARG A 22 8.86 -7.16 6.52
N ASP A 23 7.54 -7.29 6.69
CA ASP A 23 6.52 -7.08 5.65
C ASP A 23 5.43 -6.12 6.15
N LEU A 24 5.84 -5.08 6.88
CA LEU A 24 4.92 -4.16 7.56
C LEU A 24 4.04 -3.39 6.56
N ASP A 25 4.64 -2.92 5.48
CA ASP A 25 3.96 -2.23 4.38
C ASP A 25 2.92 -3.12 3.71
N ILE A 26 3.26 -4.39 3.42
CA ILE A 26 2.33 -5.40 2.90
C ILE A 26 1.18 -5.64 3.88
N SER A 27 1.48 -5.74 5.17
CA SER A 27 0.50 -5.98 6.22
C SER A 27 -0.49 -4.81 6.35
N ILE A 28 0.02 -3.58 6.34
CA ILE A 28 -0.80 -2.36 6.30
C ILE A 28 -1.62 -2.30 5.02
N ALA A 29 -1.03 -2.58 3.86
CA ALA A 29 -1.72 -2.56 2.58
C ALA A 29 -2.88 -3.57 2.55
N ARG A 30 -2.66 -4.80 3.00
CA ARG A 30 -3.73 -5.82 3.13
C ARG A 30 -4.85 -5.40 4.07
N TYR A 31 -4.52 -4.66 5.13
CA TYR A 31 -5.53 -4.10 6.02
C TYR A 31 -6.31 -2.95 5.35
N VAL A 32 -5.63 -2.05 4.66
CA VAL A 32 -6.23 -0.85 4.04
C VAL A 32 -7.06 -1.19 2.80
N LEU A 33 -6.58 -2.11 1.96
CA LEU A 33 -7.17 -2.45 0.65
C LEU A 33 -8.68 -2.75 0.68
N PRO A 34 -9.20 -3.68 1.52
CA PRO A 34 -10.64 -3.94 1.56
C PRO A 34 -11.45 -2.72 1.98
N ARG A 35 -10.90 -1.84 2.83
CA ARG A 35 -11.58 -0.61 3.29
C ARG A 35 -11.68 0.42 2.18
N LEU A 36 -10.61 0.61 1.40
CA LEU A 36 -10.66 1.46 0.20
C LEU A 36 -11.69 0.94 -0.81
N LYS A 37 -11.78 -0.38 -1.01
CA LYS A 37 -12.81 -1.00 -1.87
C LYS A 37 -14.23 -0.76 -1.35
N GLU A 38 -14.45 -0.76 -0.03
CA GLU A 38 -15.75 -0.38 0.55
C GLU A 38 -16.05 1.12 0.38
N PHE A 39 -15.06 1.99 0.60
CA PHE A 39 -15.20 3.43 0.37
C PHE A 39 -15.58 3.75 -1.07
N ARG A 40 -15.02 3.01 -2.03
CA ARG A 40 -15.30 3.16 -3.46
C ARG A 40 -16.74 2.81 -3.87
N LYS A 41 -17.42 1.98 -3.08
CA LYS A 41 -18.84 1.62 -3.29
C LYS A 41 -19.79 2.70 -2.79
N GLN A 42 -19.34 3.61 -1.93
CA GLN A 42 -20.18 4.69 -1.40
C GLN A 42 -20.34 5.77 -2.46
N THR A 43 -21.59 6.16 -2.75
CA THR A 43 -21.92 7.03 -3.88
C THR A 43 -22.43 8.41 -3.49
N ASP A 44 -22.58 8.68 -2.19
CA ASP A 44 -23.26 9.87 -1.65
C ASP A 44 -22.36 10.78 -0.82
N ARG A 45 -21.07 10.45 -0.67
CA ARG A 45 -20.16 11.14 0.25
C ARG A 45 -18.81 11.44 -0.41
N VAL A 46 -18.43 12.73 -0.40
CA VAL A 46 -17.11 13.22 -0.83
C VAL A 46 -16.40 13.94 0.31
N PRO A 47 -15.06 13.93 0.36
CA PRO A 47 -14.30 14.78 1.26
C PRO A 47 -14.58 16.27 1.05
N ASN A 48 -14.97 16.95 2.13
CA ASN A 48 -14.94 18.42 2.29
C ASN A 48 -15.61 19.28 1.19
N ASN A 49 -16.58 18.75 0.44
CA ASN A 49 -17.37 19.47 -0.58
C ASN A 49 -16.56 20.18 -1.68
N CYS A 50 -15.26 19.91 -1.81
CA CYS A 50 -14.37 20.51 -2.81
C CYS A 50 -14.03 19.58 -3.97
N LEU A 51 -14.54 18.35 -3.95
CA LEU A 51 -14.45 17.37 -5.02
C LEU A 51 -15.84 16.95 -5.48
N THR A 52 -15.99 16.69 -6.76
CA THR A 52 -17.13 15.96 -7.30
C THR A 52 -17.03 14.47 -6.93
N MET A 53 -18.16 13.76 -6.93
CA MET A 53 -18.17 12.31 -6.72
C MET A 53 -17.28 11.57 -7.73
N LYS A 54 -17.20 12.06 -8.96
CA LYS A 54 -16.34 11.51 -10.00
C LYS A 54 -14.87 11.68 -9.66
N GLU A 55 -14.43 12.89 -9.29
CA GLU A 55 -13.03 13.13 -8.92
C GLU A 55 -12.62 12.30 -7.69
N TRP A 56 -13.51 12.20 -6.69
CA TRP A 56 -13.23 11.39 -5.51
C TRP A 56 -13.13 9.90 -5.85
N THR A 57 -14.03 9.41 -6.71
CA THR A 57 -13.99 8.05 -7.26
C THR A 57 -12.68 7.78 -8.00
N ASP A 58 -12.25 8.69 -8.89
CA ASP A 58 -11.01 8.55 -9.65
C ASP A 58 -9.79 8.52 -8.71
N ILE A 59 -9.82 9.30 -7.63
CA ILE A 59 -8.78 9.30 -6.58
C ILE A 59 -8.75 7.96 -5.84
N LEU A 60 -9.91 7.43 -5.42
CA LEU A 60 -10.01 6.14 -4.74
C LEU A 60 -9.51 5.00 -5.64
N ASP A 61 -9.82 5.02 -6.93
CA ASP A 61 -9.36 4.00 -7.89
C ASP A 61 -7.82 3.98 -8.00
N LYS A 62 -7.17 5.16 -8.00
CA LYS A 62 -5.70 5.27 -7.98
C LYS A 62 -5.09 4.76 -6.67
N MET A 63 -5.69 5.08 -5.52
CA MET A 63 -5.24 4.53 -4.22
C MET A 63 -5.39 3.02 -4.18
N ILE A 64 -6.53 2.49 -4.64
CA ILE A 64 -6.79 1.04 -4.69
C ILE A 64 -5.75 0.36 -5.56
N TYR A 65 -5.46 0.91 -6.74
CA TYR A 65 -4.41 0.37 -7.62
C TYR A 65 -3.06 0.27 -6.90
N ALA A 66 -2.59 1.36 -6.30
CA ALA A 66 -1.30 1.38 -5.63
C ALA A 66 -1.24 0.41 -4.43
N ILE A 67 -2.26 0.42 -3.57
CA ILE A 67 -2.30 -0.40 -2.37
C ILE A 67 -2.46 -1.90 -2.72
N ASP A 68 -3.17 -2.24 -3.80
CA ASP A 68 -3.25 -3.62 -4.30
C ASP A 68 -1.88 -4.13 -4.76
N ARG A 69 -1.10 -3.31 -5.46
CA ARG A 69 0.29 -3.63 -5.85
C ARG A 69 1.21 -3.82 -4.64
N VAL A 70 1.09 -3.00 -3.59
CA VAL A 70 1.84 -3.23 -2.34
C VAL A 70 1.42 -4.55 -1.68
N ALA A 71 0.12 -4.84 -1.62
CA ALA A 71 -0.41 -6.02 -0.93
C ALA A 71 -0.09 -7.36 -1.63
N ASN A 72 -0.04 -7.34 -2.97
CA ASN A 72 0.00 -8.52 -3.82
C ASN A 72 1.25 -8.62 -4.70
N GLY A 73 2.07 -7.57 -4.77
CA GLY A 73 3.23 -7.47 -5.65
C GLY A 73 2.90 -6.94 -7.05
N THR A 74 3.95 -6.68 -7.81
CA THR A 74 3.93 -6.26 -9.21
C THR A 74 4.36 -7.40 -10.13
N GLU A 75 4.14 -7.28 -11.45
CA GLU A 75 4.70 -8.23 -12.44
C GLU A 75 6.25 -8.25 -12.40
N GLU A 76 6.83 -7.16 -11.91
CA GLU A 76 8.27 -6.96 -11.71
C GLU A 76 8.80 -7.70 -10.46
N ASP A 77 7.90 -8.19 -9.60
CA ASP A 77 8.26 -9.00 -8.44
C ASP A 77 8.50 -10.47 -8.77
N THR A 78 8.24 -10.88 -10.01
CA THR A 78 8.42 -12.25 -10.48
C THR A 78 9.90 -12.68 -10.47
N PRO A 79 10.21 -13.94 -10.14
CA PRO A 79 11.57 -14.49 -10.24
C PRO A 79 12.18 -14.32 -11.64
N GLU A 80 11.36 -14.44 -12.68
CA GLU A 80 11.75 -14.29 -14.08
C GLU A 80 12.24 -12.87 -14.37
N TYR A 81 11.49 -11.86 -13.94
CA TYR A 81 11.87 -10.46 -14.10
C TYR A 81 13.12 -10.11 -13.29
N LYS A 82 13.20 -10.57 -12.04
CA LYS A 82 14.38 -10.38 -11.17
C LYS A 82 15.64 -11.05 -11.76
N THR A 83 15.47 -12.17 -12.46
CA THR A 83 16.56 -12.88 -13.15
C THR A 83 17.00 -12.13 -14.41
N TYR A 84 16.03 -11.63 -15.19
CA TYR A 84 16.29 -10.79 -16.35
C TYR A 84 17.07 -9.52 -15.99
N VAL A 85 16.59 -8.74 -15.00
CA VAL A 85 17.28 -7.52 -14.54
C VAL A 85 18.71 -7.82 -14.05
N LYS A 86 18.91 -8.94 -13.35
CA LYS A 86 20.26 -9.38 -12.95
C LYS A 86 21.18 -9.69 -14.13
N ALA A 87 20.65 -10.26 -15.20
CA ALA A 87 21.43 -10.53 -16.41
C ALA A 87 21.79 -9.23 -17.14
N VAL A 88 20.90 -8.24 -17.11
CA VAL A 88 21.10 -6.91 -17.72
C VAL A 88 22.12 -6.05 -16.96
N TRP A 89 22.32 -6.28 -15.66
CA TRP A 89 23.22 -5.48 -14.79
C TRP A 89 24.71 -5.44 -15.19
N ASN A 90 25.12 -6.19 -16.23
CA ASN A 90 26.48 -6.18 -16.76
C ASN A 90 26.67 -5.27 -18.00
N ASN A 91 25.62 -4.59 -18.48
CA ASN A 91 25.68 -3.63 -19.59
C ASN A 91 25.09 -2.26 -19.21
N GLU A 92 25.92 -1.23 -19.19
CA GLU A 92 25.58 0.12 -18.68
C GLU A 92 24.44 0.80 -19.47
N GLN A 93 24.34 0.54 -20.78
CA GLN A 93 23.27 1.09 -21.62
C GLN A 93 21.92 0.39 -21.41
N ASP A 94 21.94 -0.93 -21.19
CA ASP A 94 20.73 -1.70 -20.93
C ASP A 94 20.19 -1.40 -19.51
N ILE A 95 21.06 -1.11 -18.54
CA ILE A 95 20.65 -0.69 -17.18
C ILE A 95 19.85 0.61 -17.21
N ALA A 96 20.28 1.61 -17.99
CA ALA A 96 19.60 2.91 -18.03
C ALA A 96 18.16 2.78 -18.55
N TYR A 97 17.98 2.04 -19.65
CA TYR A 97 16.65 1.76 -20.22
C TYR A 97 15.76 0.99 -19.24
N GLU A 98 16.29 -0.05 -18.61
CA GLU A 98 15.51 -0.86 -17.65
C GLU A 98 15.15 -0.08 -16.39
N LEU A 99 16.03 0.80 -15.89
CA LEU A 99 15.73 1.70 -14.77
C LEU A 99 14.65 2.73 -15.12
N GLU A 100 14.73 3.33 -16.32
CA GLU A 100 13.71 4.27 -16.79
C GLU A 100 12.36 3.59 -16.96
N ARG A 101 12.34 2.41 -17.59
CA ARG A 101 11.13 1.61 -17.77
C ARG A 101 10.50 1.21 -16.44
N ALA A 102 11.31 0.74 -15.49
CA ALA A 102 10.84 0.39 -14.14
C ALA A 102 10.36 1.62 -13.36
N HIS A 103 11.04 2.76 -13.48
CA HIS A 103 10.52 4.00 -12.90
C HIS A 103 9.17 4.38 -13.50
N GLU A 104 9.04 4.31 -14.84
CA GLU A 104 7.79 4.64 -15.52
C GLU A 104 6.63 3.75 -15.12
N SER A 105 6.87 2.45 -14.97
CA SER A 105 5.87 1.46 -14.55
C SER A 105 5.44 1.63 -13.09
N LEU A 106 6.34 2.12 -12.23
CA LEU A 106 6.07 2.42 -10.82
C LEU A 106 5.38 3.78 -10.59
N ARG A 107 5.40 4.70 -11.57
CA ARG A 107 4.76 6.03 -11.43
C ARG A 107 3.30 5.97 -10.98
N PRO A 108 2.41 5.13 -11.56
CA PRO A 108 1.00 5.09 -11.14
C PRO A 108 0.83 4.55 -9.72
N MET A 109 1.73 3.66 -9.28
CA MET A 109 1.76 3.18 -7.90
C MET A 109 2.17 4.32 -6.95
N GLN A 110 3.23 5.06 -7.28
CA GLN A 110 3.66 6.20 -6.46
C GLN A 110 2.57 7.28 -6.38
N GLU A 111 1.94 7.63 -7.51
CA GLU A 111 0.84 8.60 -7.54
C GLU A 111 -0.31 8.18 -6.60
N GLY A 112 -0.69 6.90 -6.61
CA GLY A 112 -1.73 6.38 -5.73
C GLY A 112 -1.34 6.41 -4.24
N LEU A 113 -0.07 6.15 -3.90
CA LEU A 113 0.44 6.28 -2.54
C LEU A 113 0.46 7.74 -2.07
N ASP A 114 0.84 8.68 -2.92
CA ASP A 114 0.83 10.11 -2.62
C ASP A 114 -0.60 10.61 -2.39
N LEU A 115 -1.55 10.14 -3.20
CA LEU A 115 -2.98 10.42 -2.99
C LEU A 115 -3.46 9.83 -1.67
N PHE A 116 -3.08 8.58 -1.35
CA PHE A 116 -3.41 7.94 -0.08
C PHE A 116 -2.88 8.76 1.10
N HIS A 117 -1.61 9.21 1.06
CA HIS A 117 -1.05 10.12 2.06
C HIS A 117 -1.87 11.40 2.19
N LYS A 118 -2.15 12.07 1.07
CA LYS A 118 -2.87 13.35 1.02
C LYS A 118 -4.27 13.26 1.64
N TYR A 119 -5.02 12.20 1.34
CA TYR A 119 -6.41 12.04 1.76
C TYR A 119 -6.60 11.01 2.87
N TYR A 120 -5.52 10.52 3.50
CA TYR A 120 -5.60 9.55 4.59
C TYR A 120 -6.56 9.99 5.69
N ARG A 121 -6.48 11.27 6.04
CA ARG A 121 -7.35 11.94 7.04
C ARG A 121 -8.74 12.28 6.51
N ASN A 122 -9.11 11.84 5.31
CA ASN A 122 -10.45 11.94 4.73
C ASN A 122 -11.08 10.55 4.51
N LEU A 123 -10.39 9.47 4.90
CA LEU A 123 -10.89 8.10 4.89
C LEU A 123 -11.70 7.79 6.15
N TRP A 124 -12.70 8.63 6.44
CA TRP A 124 -13.61 8.48 7.57
C TRP A 124 -15.02 8.86 7.15
N TRP A 125 -16.00 8.17 7.74
CA TRP A 125 -17.43 8.48 7.65
C TRP A 125 -18.06 8.29 9.02
#